data_AF-A0A2M7VI84-F1
#
_entry.id   AF-A0A2M7VI84-F1
#
_cell.length_a   1.000
_cell.length_b   1.000
_cell.length_c   1.000
_cell.angle_alpha   90.00
_cell.angle_beta   90.00
_cell.angle_gamma   90.00
#
_symmetry.space_group_name_H-M   'P 1'
#
loop_
_entity.id
_entity.type
_entity.pdbx_description
1 polymer ?
#
loop_
_entity_poly.entity_id
_entity_poly.type
_entity_poly.pdbx_seq_one_letter_code
_entity_poly.pdbx_strand_id
1 'polypeptide(L)'
;MILYFNSYITDIPLNPQYDKKNDPIRNTCAAYYLPKKIDIAKYTLASYASVPWRHVIINYELDDHNEYKNFDNYLKNLFPSITITHKRSASNQEFSNSLDLIKKFDDEWIFYAVNNDHPMIAIDPNILNKALEKAAYFKKNNKYVSIIFSHFTEFINLPHPGNPFNAKFGKDAEIIDEDDNFITIIKKTGDNSGIQIIHSELFRHWFCSKNLGDARMIHPEDVSGKVFTFNQIIIIPKTEICAHFDASPHLLGTTIEIRYNQVPPLFIPNGFFEKKIKIAYGYKKYRNNWVNINPTIKKYSFENQKNGTDLKWTLDDIPYFWKNNISEIDKNPKINEKKFKKARDKAYNIKRNPWKPQNFIELSKKQITKSKFKIKYFILKNILNKKI
;
A
#
# COMPACT_ATOMS: atom_id res chain seq x y z
N MET A 1 -11.61 8.78 14.67
CA MET A 1 -10.68 7.64 14.58
C MET A 1 -9.32 8.06 15.16
N ILE A 2 -8.56 7.11 15.71
CA ILE A 2 -7.19 7.28 16.22
C ILE A 2 -6.19 6.95 15.12
N LEU A 3 -5.21 7.81 14.86
CA LEU A 3 -4.03 7.44 14.06
C LEU A 3 -2.99 6.80 14.99
N TYR A 4 -2.63 5.55 14.73
CA TYR A 4 -1.56 4.85 15.42
C TYR A 4 -0.45 4.50 14.43
N PHE A 5 0.60 5.32 14.39
CA PHE A 5 1.77 5.10 13.57
C PHE A 5 2.87 4.45 14.41
N ASN A 6 3.38 3.29 14.00
CA ASN A 6 4.39 2.54 14.75
C ASN A 6 5.46 1.97 13.83
N SER A 7 6.53 2.72 13.57
CA SER A 7 7.47 2.34 12.51
C SER A 7 8.94 2.62 12.83
N TYR A 8 9.82 1.82 12.25
CA TYR A 8 11.27 2.08 12.25
C TYR A 8 11.66 2.60 10.88
N ILE A 9 12.22 3.80 10.85
CA ILE A 9 12.52 4.55 9.64
C ILE A 9 14.03 4.46 9.41
N THR A 10 14.39 3.63 8.45
CA THR A 10 15.77 3.26 8.12
C THR A 10 15.93 3.24 6.61
N ASP A 11 17.06 3.75 6.11
CA ASP A 11 17.48 3.60 4.70
C ASP A 11 18.12 2.21 4.45
N ILE A 12 18.33 1.42 5.51
CA ILE A 12 18.88 0.08 5.44
C ILE A 12 17.73 -0.91 5.20
N PRO A 13 17.68 -1.60 4.06
CA PRO A 13 16.65 -2.59 3.83
C PRO A 13 16.76 -3.78 4.77
N LEU A 14 15.61 -4.25 5.23
CA LEU A 14 15.52 -5.52 5.98
C LEU A 14 16.08 -6.70 5.16
N ASN A 15 15.86 -6.68 3.85
CA ASN A 15 16.47 -7.63 2.93
C ASN A 15 16.99 -6.90 1.68
N PRO A 16 18.32 -6.75 1.54
CA PRO A 16 18.94 -6.03 0.42
C PRO A 16 18.59 -6.58 -0.96
N GLN A 17 18.10 -7.81 -1.08
CA GLN A 17 17.70 -8.38 -2.37
C GLN A 17 16.37 -7.82 -2.88
N TYR A 18 15.45 -7.40 -2.00
CA TYR A 18 14.16 -6.84 -2.43
C TYR A 18 14.34 -5.44 -3.00
N ASP A 19 15.22 -4.62 -2.42
CA ASP A 19 15.52 -3.27 -2.91
C ASP A 19 16.07 -3.29 -4.33
N LYS A 20 16.97 -4.23 -4.63
CA LYS A 20 17.53 -4.40 -5.98
C LYS A 20 16.49 -4.72 -7.05
N LYS A 21 15.29 -5.20 -6.69
CA LYS A 21 14.21 -5.43 -7.66
C LYS A 21 13.59 -4.13 -8.16
N ASN A 22 13.73 -3.03 -7.41
CA ASN A 22 13.23 -1.70 -7.77
C ASN A 22 14.27 -0.85 -8.51
N ASP A 23 15.57 -1.16 -8.39
CA ASP A 23 16.67 -0.42 -9.05
C ASP A 23 16.42 -0.13 -10.54
N PRO A 24 15.91 -1.07 -11.37
CA PRO A 24 15.66 -0.80 -12.78
C PRO A 24 14.61 0.29 -13.03
N ILE A 25 13.83 0.68 -12.02
CA ILE A 25 12.91 1.80 -12.09
C ILE A 25 13.51 3.01 -11.40
N ARG A 26 13.93 2.82 -10.15
CA ARG A 26 14.45 3.88 -9.28
C ARG A 26 15.68 4.58 -9.86
N ASN A 27 16.41 3.95 -10.79
CA ASN A 27 17.59 4.57 -11.42
C ASN A 27 17.32 5.14 -12.83
N THR A 28 16.11 5.00 -13.36
CA THR A 28 15.84 5.32 -14.78
C THR A 28 15.19 6.67 -15.02
N CYS A 29 14.58 7.32 -14.04
CA CYS A 29 13.96 8.62 -14.24
C CYS A 29 14.08 9.41 -12.95
N ALA A 30 14.48 10.68 -13.05
CA ALA A 30 14.66 11.55 -11.89
C ALA A 30 13.40 11.64 -11.02
N ALA A 31 12.21 11.59 -11.62
CA ALA A 31 10.95 11.59 -10.86
C ALA A 31 10.77 10.34 -10.00
N TYR A 32 11.42 9.21 -10.34
CA TYR A 32 11.28 7.94 -9.65
C TYR A 32 12.47 7.60 -8.75
N TYR A 33 13.48 8.47 -8.65
CA TYR A 33 14.62 8.26 -7.75
C TYR A 33 14.13 7.96 -6.34
N LEU A 34 14.70 6.92 -5.72
CA LEU A 34 14.29 6.49 -4.39
C LEU A 34 14.63 7.61 -3.39
N PRO A 35 13.64 8.27 -2.77
CA PRO A 35 13.91 9.24 -1.72
C PRO A 35 14.45 8.53 -0.48
N LYS A 36 15.06 9.30 0.43
CA LYS A 36 15.35 8.79 1.77
C LYS A 36 14.07 8.30 2.44
N LYS A 37 14.16 7.25 3.24
CA LYS A 37 13.01 6.65 3.93
C LYS A 37 12.37 7.62 4.91
N ILE A 38 13.13 8.56 5.48
CA ILE A 38 12.56 9.66 6.26
C ILE A 38 11.67 10.59 5.42
N ASP A 39 12.00 10.85 4.16
CA ASP A 39 11.17 11.68 3.28
C ASP A 39 9.93 10.92 2.80
N ILE A 40 10.05 9.61 2.58
CA ILE A 40 8.89 8.73 2.35
C ILE A 40 7.96 8.77 3.58
N ALA A 41 8.50 8.65 4.79
CA ALA A 41 7.72 8.75 6.02
C ALA A 41 7.03 10.12 6.17
N LYS A 42 7.75 11.23 5.90
CA LYS A 42 7.19 12.58 5.89
C LYS A 42 6.03 12.71 4.89
N TYR A 43 6.19 12.16 3.69
CA TYR A 43 5.18 12.18 2.64
C TYR A 43 3.94 11.34 3.02
N THR A 44 4.15 10.15 3.58
CA THR A 44 3.09 9.30 4.14
C THR A 44 2.33 10.02 5.24
N LEU A 45 3.01 10.60 6.22
CA LEU A 45 2.36 11.29 7.34
C LEU A 45 1.66 12.58 6.90
N ALA A 46 2.20 13.32 5.93
CA ALA A 46 1.49 14.45 5.33
C ALA A 46 0.19 14.02 4.63
N SER A 47 0.18 12.84 3.98
CA SER A 47 -1.06 12.32 3.39
C SER A 47 -2.09 11.97 4.46
N TYR A 48 -1.65 11.43 5.61
CA TYR A 48 -2.54 11.13 6.73
C TYR A 48 -3.08 12.40 7.39
N ALA A 49 -2.30 13.49 7.44
CA ALA A 49 -2.74 14.77 7.98
C ALA A 49 -3.94 15.40 7.25
N SER A 50 -4.33 14.87 6.08
CA SER A 50 -5.56 15.27 5.39
C SER A 50 -6.86 14.76 6.06
N VAL A 51 -6.75 13.86 7.03
CA VAL A 51 -7.87 13.29 7.80
C VAL A 51 -7.95 13.99 9.17
N PRO A 52 -9.16 14.38 9.64
CA PRO A 52 -9.34 14.98 10.96
C PRO A 52 -9.31 13.92 12.07
N TRP A 53 -8.11 13.50 12.47
CA TRP A 53 -7.91 12.53 13.55
C TRP A 53 -8.41 13.09 14.89
N ARG A 54 -9.07 12.26 15.70
CA ARG A 54 -9.42 12.63 17.08
C ARG A 54 -8.20 12.60 17.99
N HIS A 55 -7.35 11.60 17.78
CA HIS A 55 -6.11 11.40 18.51
C HIS A 55 -5.03 10.88 17.56
N VAL A 56 -3.78 11.28 17.80
CA VAL A 56 -2.62 10.88 17.02
C VAL A 56 -1.54 10.35 17.96
N ILE A 57 -1.16 9.09 17.78
CA ILE A 57 -0.03 8.45 18.45
C ILE A 57 1.00 8.10 17.37
N ILE A 58 2.22 8.62 17.51
CA ILE A 58 3.35 8.29 16.64
C ILE A 58 4.49 7.73 17.49
N ASN A 59 4.66 6.42 17.40
CA ASN A 59 5.78 5.69 17.93
C ASN A 59 6.76 5.45 16.78
N TYR A 60 7.96 6.00 16.85
CA TYR A 60 8.93 5.82 15.78
C TYR A 60 10.38 5.73 16.27
N GLU A 61 11.19 5.04 15.48
CA GLU A 61 12.64 4.98 15.63
C GLU A 61 13.28 5.48 14.33
N LEU A 62 14.39 6.21 14.42
CA LEU A 62 15.24 6.60 13.30
C LEU A 62 16.62 5.96 13.44
N ASP A 63 17.23 5.58 12.31
CA ASP A 63 18.66 5.22 12.28
C ASP A 63 19.55 6.41 12.63
N ASP A 64 19.26 7.56 12.04
CA ASP A 64 20.00 8.79 12.30
C ASP A 64 19.34 9.54 13.45
N HIS A 65 19.93 9.40 14.64
CA HIS A 65 19.44 10.06 15.84
C HIS A 65 19.52 11.60 15.77
N ASN A 66 20.26 12.19 14.83
CA ASN A 66 20.32 13.64 14.69
C ASN A 66 19.04 14.21 14.02
N GLU A 67 18.27 13.37 13.32
CA GLU A 67 17.06 13.78 12.61
C GLU A 67 15.82 13.86 13.52
N TYR A 68 15.86 13.35 14.77
CA TYR A 68 14.69 13.34 15.67
C TYR A 68 14.08 14.73 15.83
N LYS A 69 14.90 15.77 16.07
CA LYS A 69 14.40 17.14 16.28
C LYS A 69 13.70 17.69 15.03
N ASN A 70 14.30 17.47 13.85
CA ASN A 70 13.73 17.94 12.58
C ASN A 70 12.42 17.22 12.27
N PHE A 71 12.39 15.91 12.49
CA PHE A 71 11.19 15.11 12.27
C PHE A 71 10.09 15.43 13.27
N ASP A 72 10.39 15.58 14.57
CA ASP A 72 9.42 16.02 15.59
C ASP A 72 8.74 17.35 15.23
N ASN A 73 9.54 18.33 14.79
CA ASN A 73 9.01 19.62 14.38
C ASN A 73 8.07 19.48 13.17
N TYR A 74 8.43 18.64 12.21
CA TYR A 74 7.57 18.31 11.09
C TYR A 74 6.26 17.65 11.53
N LEU A 75 6.32 16.67 12.45
CA LEU A 75 5.13 15.98 12.99
C LEU A 75 4.20 16.93 13.75
N LYS A 76 4.74 17.80 14.60
CA LYS A 76 3.95 18.78 15.36
C LYS A 76 3.28 19.81 14.47
N ASN A 77 3.90 20.16 13.34
CA ASN A 77 3.30 21.02 12.33
C ASN A 77 2.14 20.32 11.59
N LEU A 78 2.22 19.02 11.38
CA LEU A 78 1.13 18.23 10.76
C LEU A 78 -0.01 17.93 11.74
N PHE A 79 0.33 17.64 13.00
CA PHE A 79 -0.59 17.16 14.02
C PHE A 79 -0.41 17.98 15.31
N PRO A 80 -1.19 19.04 15.52
CA PRO A 80 -1.04 19.92 16.69
C PRO A 80 -1.24 19.21 18.04
N SER A 81 -2.02 18.14 18.08
CA SER A 81 -2.30 17.33 19.27
C SER A 81 -1.82 15.89 19.06
N ILE A 82 -0.52 15.68 19.22
CA ILE A 82 0.18 14.42 18.96
C ILE A 82 0.90 13.91 20.20
N THR A 83 0.84 12.60 20.43
CA THR A 83 1.71 11.87 21.36
C THR A 83 2.86 11.26 20.56
N ILE A 84 4.10 11.65 20.88
CA ILE A 84 5.30 11.15 20.22
C ILE A 84 6.10 10.28 21.19
N THR A 85 6.52 9.10 20.71
CA THR A 85 7.49 8.24 21.40
C THR A 85 8.63 7.91 20.45
N HIS A 86 9.88 8.17 20.85
CA HIS A 86 11.10 7.83 20.08
C HIS A 86 11.51 6.36 20.24
N LYS A 87 10.50 5.48 20.17
CA LYS A 87 10.64 4.04 20.24
C LYS A 87 9.41 3.41 19.57
N ARG A 88 9.60 2.40 18.71
CA ARG A 88 8.46 1.62 18.22
C ARG A 88 8.10 0.55 19.24
N SER A 89 6.82 0.23 19.35
CA SER A 89 6.36 -0.97 20.04
C SER A 89 6.89 -2.21 19.33
N ALA A 90 7.50 -3.11 20.11
CA ALA A 90 8.15 -4.33 19.65
C ALA A 90 7.90 -5.55 20.57
N SER A 91 7.01 -5.45 21.57
CA SER A 91 6.75 -6.48 22.58
C SER A 91 5.30 -6.44 23.10
N ASN A 92 4.83 -7.51 23.77
CA ASN A 92 3.47 -7.55 24.33
C ASN A 92 3.26 -6.41 25.35
N GLN A 93 4.26 -6.12 26.17
CA GLN A 93 4.16 -5.06 27.18
C GLN A 93 4.00 -3.68 26.54
N GLU A 94 4.77 -3.37 25.49
CA GLU A 94 4.69 -2.07 24.82
C GLU A 94 3.37 -1.88 24.07
N PHE A 95 2.83 -2.94 23.46
CA PHE A 95 1.49 -2.88 22.88
C PHE A 95 0.40 -2.80 23.96
N SER A 96 0.58 -3.43 25.11
CA SER A 96 -0.35 -3.31 26.25
C SER A 96 -0.38 -1.87 26.77
N ASN A 97 0.78 -1.24 26.95
CA ASN A 97 0.87 0.17 27.33
C ASN A 97 0.16 1.09 26.31
N SER A 98 0.31 0.78 25.03
CA SER A 98 -0.34 1.51 23.94
C SER A 98 -1.86 1.33 23.97
N LEU A 99 -2.34 0.11 24.24
CA LEU A 99 -3.75 -0.17 24.41
C LEU A 99 -4.34 0.58 25.63
N ASP A 100 -3.60 0.66 26.74
CA ASP A 100 -4.04 1.39 27.92
C ASP A 100 -4.13 2.90 27.69
N LEU A 101 -3.26 3.46 26.83
CA LEU A 101 -3.42 4.83 26.35
C LEU A 101 -4.67 4.97 25.46
N ILE A 102 -4.86 4.07 24.49
CA ILE A 102 -6.01 4.08 23.58
C ILE A 102 -7.33 4.01 24.33
N LYS A 103 -7.44 3.18 25.38
CA LYS A 103 -8.65 3.07 26.21
C LYS A 103 -9.05 4.35 26.94
N LYS A 104 -8.15 5.34 27.05
CA LYS A 104 -8.46 6.66 27.64
C LYS A 104 -9.14 7.59 26.63
N PHE A 105 -9.21 7.21 25.36
CA PHE A 105 -9.83 7.99 24.30
C PHE A 105 -11.28 7.58 24.08
N ASP A 106 -12.09 8.52 23.60
CA ASP A 106 -13.48 8.31 23.20
C ASP A 106 -13.56 7.89 21.71
N ASP A 107 -12.77 6.88 21.37
CA ASP A 107 -12.76 6.27 20.03
C ASP A 107 -12.15 4.88 20.09
N GLU A 108 -12.78 3.91 19.42
CA GLU A 108 -12.35 2.52 19.42
C GLU A 108 -11.71 2.10 18.08
N TRP A 109 -11.77 2.95 17.05
CA TRP A 109 -11.21 2.65 15.74
C TRP A 109 -9.79 3.20 15.62
N ILE A 110 -8.88 2.31 15.25
CA ILE A 110 -7.45 2.57 15.15
C ILE A 110 -7.04 2.42 13.69
N PHE A 111 -6.63 3.51 13.07
CA PHE A 111 -5.88 3.47 11.82
C PHE A 111 -4.46 2.98 12.14
N TYR A 112 -4.24 1.68 12.01
CA TYR A 112 -3.04 1.01 12.46
C TYR A 112 -1.99 0.96 11.33
N ALA A 113 -1.07 1.91 11.36
CA ALA A 113 -0.03 2.10 10.34
C ALA A 113 1.35 1.71 10.89
N VAL A 114 1.76 0.47 10.64
CA VAL A 114 3.07 -0.05 11.08
C VAL A 114 4.20 0.17 10.08
N ASN A 115 3.82 0.48 8.84
CA ASN A 115 4.74 0.81 7.76
C ASN A 115 4.77 2.32 7.49
N ASN A 116 5.92 2.83 7.09
CA ASN A 116 6.16 4.25 6.83
C ASN A 116 5.95 4.66 5.36
N ASP A 117 5.56 3.72 4.49
CA ASP A 117 5.57 3.86 3.05
C ASP A 117 4.21 3.55 2.40
N HIS A 118 3.12 3.80 3.13
CA HIS A 118 1.74 3.62 2.65
C HIS A 118 0.97 4.94 2.59
N PRO A 119 1.41 5.95 1.80
CA PRO A 119 0.69 7.21 1.70
C PRO A 119 -0.75 6.99 1.25
N MET A 120 -1.64 7.75 1.87
CA MET A 120 -3.05 7.88 1.48
C MET A 120 -3.13 8.59 0.14
N ILE A 121 -3.64 7.91 -0.87
CA ILE A 121 -3.84 8.42 -2.23
C ILE A 121 -5.33 8.50 -2.61
N ALA A 122 -6.20 8.43 -1.61
CA ALA A 122 -7.64 8.57 -1.79
C ALA A 122 -8.00 9.89 -2.49
N ILE A 123 -8.90 9.77 -3.47
CA ILE A 123 -9.46 10.93 -4.21
C ILE A 123 -10.61 11.55 -3.41
N ASP A 124 -11.48 10.70 -2.83
CA ASP A 124 -12.59 11.09 -1.96
C ASP A 124 -12.13 11.03 -0.49
N PRO A 125 -12.03 12.17 0.22
CA PRO A 125 -11.66 12.17 1.64
C PRO A 125 -12.71 11.47 2.52
N ASN A 126 -13.94 11.30 2.04
CA ASN A 126 -15.03 10.69 2.82
C ASN A 126 -15.07 9.15 2.74
N ILE A 127 -14.23 8.53 1.91
CA ILE A 127 -14.24 7.06 1.76
C ILE A 127 -13.98 6.34 3.09
N LEU A 128 -13.15 6.94 3.95
CA LEU A 128 -12.86 6.42 5.28
C LEU A 128 -14.08 6.47 6.20
N ASN A 129 -14.83 7.57 6.19
CA ASN A 129 -16.05 7.69 7.00
C ASN A 129 -17.10 6.66 6.56
N LYS A 130 -17.30 6.51 5.24
CA LYS A 130 -18.20 5.49 4.68
C LYS A 130 -17.77 4.07 5.08
N ALA A 131 -16.46 3.80 5.09
CA ALA A 131 -15.92 2.50 5.49
C ALA A 131 -16.13 2.24 6.99
N LEU A 132 -15.94 3.27 7.83
CA LEU A 132 -16.17 3.21 9.28
C LEU A 132 -17.65 2.99 9.62
N GLU A 133 -18.57 3.65 8.92
CA GLU A 133 -20.02 3.43 9.08
C GLU A 133 -20.38 1.98 8.78
N LYS A 134 -19.87 1.43 7.68
CA LYS A 134 -20.05 0.02 7.32
C LYS A 134 -19.42 -0.92 8.35
N ALA A 135 -18.24 -0.59 8.86
CA ALA A 135 -17.56 -1.37 9.89
C ALA A 135 -18.34 -1.36 11.22
N ALA A 136 -18.87 -0.21 11.63
CA ALA A 136 -19.71 -0.08 12.79
C ALA A 136 -21.00 -0.91 12.67
N TYR A 137 -21.61 -0.97 11.49
CA TYR A 137 -22.75 -1.85 11.22
C TYR A 137 -22.42 -3.33 11.49
N PHE A 138 -21.33 -3.85 10.91
CA PHE A 138 -20.93 -5.24 11.14
C PHE A 138 -20.46 -5.50 12.57
N LYS A 139 -19.84 -4.52 13.24
CA LYS A 139 -19.32 -4.64 14.61
C LYS A 139 -20.40 -4.94 15.64
N LYS A 140 -21.66 -4.56 15.39
CA LYS A 140 -22.81 -4.85 16.27
C LYS A 140 -22.98 -6.35 16.56
N ASN A 141 -22.72 -7.19 15.57
CA ASN A 141 -22.93 -8.65 15.65
C ASN A 141 -21.63 -9.46 15.49
N ASN A 142 -20.49 -8.79 15.30
CA ASN A 142 -19.22 -9.46 15.03
C ASN A 142 -18.13 -8.90 15.95
N LYS A 143 -17.37 -9.81 16.57
CA LYS A 143 -16.32 -9.43 17.50
C LYS A 143 -15.13 -8.76 16.79
N TYR A 144 -14.69 -9.34 15.68
CA TYR A 144 -13.51 -8.89 14.95
C TYR A 144 -13.91 -8.32 13.60
N VAL A 145 -13.80 -7.00 13.48
CA VAL A 145 -14.10 -6.25 12.27
C VAL A 145 -12.92 -5.34 11.96
N SER A 146 -12.54 -5.29 10.69
CA SER A 146 -11.49 -4.39 10.19
C SER A 146 -11.80 -3.85 8.80
N ILE A 147 -11.04 -2.86 8.37
CA ILE A 147 -11.09 -2.26 7.03
C ILE A 147 -9.68 -2.36 6.45
N ILE A 148 -9.53 -2.90 5.24
CA ILE A 148 -8.26 -2.81 4.51
C ILE A 148 -8.10 -1.40 3.95
N PHE A 149 -6.98 -0.74 4.23
CA PHE A 149 -6.70 0.59 3.67
C PHE A 149 -5.62 0.60 2.58
N SER A 150 -4.81 -0.45 2.45
CA SER A 150 -3.75 -0.53 1.43
C SER A 150 -3.79 -1.86 0.66
N HIS A 151 -2.86 -2.09 -0.27
CA HIS A 151 -2.79 -3.31 -1.08
C HIS A 151 -4.08 -3.53 -1.88
N PHE A 152 -4.64 -2.43 -2.40
CA PHE A 152 -5.92 -2.40 -3.10
C PHE A 152 -6.06 -3.50 -4.15
N THR A 153 -5.06 -3.64 -5.03
CA THR A 153 -5.04 -4.64 -6.10
C THR A 153 -5.11 -6.07 -5.58
N GLU A 154 -4.44 -6.36 -4.48
CA GLU A 154 -4.42 -7.69 -3.87
C GLU A 154 -5.78 -7.99 -3.22
N PHE A 155 -6.26 -7.10 -2.35
CA PHE A 155 -7.47 -7.33 -1.57
C PHE A 155 -8.77 -7.27 -2.38
N ILE A 156 -8.87 -6.41 -3.41
CA ILE A 156 -10.04 -6.44 -4.29
C ILE A 156 -10.17 -7.76 -5.05
N ASN A 157 -9.07 -8.49 -5.27
CA ASN A 157 -9.07 -9.79 -5.93
C ASN A 157 -9.06 -10.96 -4.96
N LEU A 158 -8.83 -10.72 -3.66
CA LEU A 158 -8.79 -11.75 -2.62
C LEU A 158 -10.05 -12.63 -2.61
N PRO A 159 -11.28 -12.10 -2.62
CA PRO A 159 -12.47 -12.94 -2.51
C PRO A 159 -13.00 -13.50 -3.83
N HIS A 160 -12.41 -13.12 -4.97
CA HIS A 160 -12.95 -13.52 -6.28
C HIS A 160 -12.20 -14.74 -6.83
N PRO A 161 -12.87 -15.88 -7.06
CA PRO A 161 -12.25 -17.04 -7.68
C PRO A 161 -11.67 -16.77 -9.07
N GLY A 162 -10.76 -17.64 -9.53
CA GLY A 162 -10.24 -17.60 -10.89
C GLY A 162 -9.07 -16.63 -11.11
N ASN A 163 -8.50 -16.08 -10.04
CA ASN A 163 -7.25 -15.32 -10.11
C ASN A 163 -6.16 -15.91 -9.20
N PRO A 164 -4.86 -15.69 -9.50
CA PRO A 164 -3.75 -16.26 -8.74
C PRO A 164 -3.70 -15.85 -7.27
N PHE A 165 -4.16 -14.64 -6.94
CA PHE A 165 -4.13 -14.12 -5.58
C PHE A 165 -5.16 -14.83 -4.69
N ASN A 166 -6.41 -14.93 -5.15
CA ASN A 166 -7.44 -15.73 -4.48
C ASN A 166 -6.99 -17.19 -4.31
N ALA A 167 -6.43 -17.81 -5.35
CA ALA A 167 -6.00 -19.20 -5.29
C ALA A 167 -4.94 -19.46 -4.20
N LYS A 168 -4.14 -18.44 -3.86
CA LYS A 168 -3.08 -18.54 -2.85
C LYS A 168 -3.54 -18.11 -1.46
N PHE A 169 -4.32 -17.03 -1.35
CA PHE A 169 -4.60 -16.36 -0.07
C PHE A 169 -6.08 -16.21 0.27
N GLY A 170 -6.99 -16.44 -0.69
CA GLY A 170 -8.41 -16.12 -0.58
C GLY A 170 -9.34 -17.32 -0.49
N LYS A 171 -8.82 -18.55 -0.35
CA LYS A 171 -9.65 -19.78 -0.32
C LYS A 171 -10.61 -19.84 0.87
N ASP A 172 -10.28 -19.14 1.94
CA ASP A 172 -11.07 -19.06 3.17
C ASP A 172 -11.85 -17.74 3.29
N ALA A 173 -11.82 -16.90 2.25
CA ALA A 173 -12.58 -15.66 2.15
C ALA A 173 -13.93 -15.91 1.47
N GLU A 174 -14.99 -15.40 2.06
CA GLU A 174 -16.36 -15.51 1.56
C GLU A 174 -17.01 -14.13 1.57
N ILE A 175 -17.58 -13.71 0.43
CA ILE A 175 -18.30 -12.42 0.34
C ILE A 175 -19.63 -12.58 1.06
N ILE A 176 -19.88 -11.71 2.04
CA ILE A 176 -21.12 -11.71 2.82
C ILE A 176 -22.01 -10.50 2.53
N ASP A 177 -21.44 -9.47 1.89
CA ASP A 177 -22.15 -8.25 1.50
C ASP A 177 -21.30 -7.47 0.47
N GLU A 178 -21.95 -6.76 -0.45
CA GLU A 178 -21.29 -5.95 -1.47
C GLU A 178 -22.18 -4.78 -1.89
N ASP A 179 -21.64 -3.56 -1.86
CA ASP A 179 -22.32 -2.34 -2.34
C ASP A 179 -21.43 -1.59 -3.34
N ASP A 180 -21.84 -0.41 -3.79
CA ASP A 180 -21.08 0.37 -4.78
C ASP A 180 -19.66 0.75 -4.33
N ASN A 181 -19.43 0.88 -3.03
CA ASN A 181 -18.18 1.37 -2.45
C ASN A 181 -17.30 0.24 -1.89
N PHE A 182 -17.89 -0.87 -1.44
CA PHE A 182 -17.21 -1.88 -0.63
C PHE A 182 -17.60 -3.31 -0.99
N ILE A 183 -16.64 -4.22 -0.80
CA ILE A 183 -16.86 -5.65 -0.68
C ILE A 183 -16.63 -6.00 0.79
N THR A 184 -17.58 -6.66 1.43
CA THR A 184 -17.42 -7.19 2.79
C THR A 184 -17.24 -8.69 2.72
N ILE A 185 -16.19 -9.18 3.38
CA ILE A 185 -15.90 -10.60 3.44
C ILE A 185 -15.85 -11.07 4.88
N ILE A 186 -16.13 -12.36 5.07
CA ILE A 186 -15.68 -13.12 6.23
C ILE A 186 -14.42 -13.89 5.84
N LYS A 187 -13.36 -13.76 6.63
CA LYS A 187 -12.09 -14.49 6.48
C LYS A 187 -12.02 -15.53 7.60
N LYS A 188 -12.22 -16.80 7.27
CA LYS A 188 -12.40 -17.86 8.29
C LYS A 188 -11.17 -18.03 9.18
N THR A 189 -9.97 -17.84 8.63
CA THR A 189 -8.70 -17.94 9.38
C THR A 189 -8.16 -16.59 9.87
N GLY A 190 -8.85 -15.49 9.54
CA GLY A 190 -8.41 -14.13 9.86
C GLY A 190 -7.36 -13.58 8.90
N ASP A 191 -6.96 -12.35 9.18
CA ASP A 191 -5.96 -11.62 8.42
C ASP A 191 -5.11 -10.75 9.35
N ASN A 192 -3.82 -11.05 9.42
CA ASN A 192 -2.87 -10.36 10.27
C ASN A 192 -2.05 -9.33 9.47
N SER A 193 -2.52 -8.81 8.34
CA SER A 193 -1.76 -7.80 7.59
C SER A 193 -1.76 -6.44 8.30
N GLY A 194 -0.59 -5.80 8.42
CA GLY A 194 -0.36 -4.50 9.07
C GLY A 194 -0.88 -3.26 8.32
N ILE A 195 -1.97 -3.41 7.58
CA ILE A 195 -2.52 -2.41 6.64
C ILE A 195 -4.03 -2.25 6.84
N GLN A 196 -4.45 -2.34 8.10
CA GLN A 196 -5.85 -2.41 8.49
C GLN A 196 -6.22 -1.28 9.45
N ILE A 197 -7.42 -0.74 9.27
CA ILE A 197 -8.11 -0.02 10.33
C ILE A 197 -8.82 -1.07 11.16
N ILE A 198 -8.56 -1.08 12.47
CA ILE A 198 -9.04 -2.14 13.35
C ILE A 198 -9.75 -1.56 14.56
N HIS A 199 -10.71 -2.33 15.08
CA HIS A 199 -11.30 -2.04 16.38
C HIS A 199 -10.30 -2.34 17.51
N SER A 200 -10.36 -1.59 18.60
CA SER A 200 -9.52 -1.76 19.81
C SER A 200 -9.54 -3.20 20.35
N GLU A 201 -10.67 -3.89 20.22
CA GLU A 201 -10.80 -5.31 20.56
C GLU A 201 -9.93 -6.23 19.71
N LEU A 202 -9.81 -5.96 18.42
CA LEU A 202 -8.95 -6.72 17.51
C LEU A 202 -7.47 -6.42 17.78
N PHE A 203 -7.13 -5.15 18.05
CA PHE A 203 -5.79 -4.76 18.51
C PHE A 203 -5.41 -5.51 19.80
N ARG A 204 -6.29 -5.52 20.81
CA ARG A 204 -6.12 -6.29 22.05
C ARG A 204 -5.96 -7.77 21.76
N HIS A 205 -6.78 -8.32 20.86
CA HIS A 205 -6.71 -9.73 20.50
C HIS A 205 -5.34 -10.10 19.94
N TRP A 206 -4.84 -9.35 18.95
CA TRP A 206 -3.54 -9.62 18.33
C TRP A 206 -2.37 -9.53 19.31
N PHE A 207 -2.32 -8.48 20.14
CA PHE A 207 -1.10 -8.16 20.88
C PHE A 207 -1.17 -8.39 22.38
N CYS A 208 -2.34 -8.63 22.96
CA CYS A 208 -2.53 -8.66 24.42
C CYS A 208 -3.34 -9.88 24.90
N SER A 209 -3.90 -10.71 24.01
CA SER A 209 -4.75 -11.85 24.43
C SER A 209 -3.97 -13.07 24.94
N LYS A 210 -2.68 -13.15 24.61
CA LYS A 210 -1.77 -14.21 25.02
C LYS A 210 -0.46 -13.59 25.48
N ASN A 211 0.12 -14.15 26.54
CA ASN A 211 1.48 -13.86 26.90
C ASN A 211 2.42 -14.63 25.97
N LEU A 212 3.16 -13.91 25.13
CA LEU A 212 4.15 -14.44 24.20
C LEU A 212 5.58 -14.31 24.75
N GLY A 213 5.72 -14.00 26.04
CA GLY A 213 6.98 -13.84 26.74
C GLY A 213 7.81 -12.70 26.15
N ASP A 214 9.11 -12.95 26.00
CA ASP A 214 10.07 -11.99 25.42
C ASP A 214 10.08 -12.01 23.88
N ALA A 215 9.06 -12.58 23.25
CA ALA A 215 8.97 -12.59 21.79
C ALA A 215 8.90 -11.17 21.23
N ARG A 216 9.80 -10.87 20.30
CA ARG A 216 9.76 -9.63 19.52
C ARG A 216 8.58 -9.69 18.54
N MET A 217 7.71 -8.69 18.60
CA MET A 217 6.55 -8.54 17.71
C MET A 217 6.49 -7.09 17.28
N ILE A 218 6.74 -6.82 16.02
CA ILE A 218 6.71 -5.47 15.45
C ILE A 218 5.42 -5.28 14.66
N HIS A 219 4.98 -6.35 14.00
CA HIS A 219 3.84 -6.37 13.10
C HIS A 219 2.82 -7.41 13.54
N PRO A 220 1.54 -7.26 13.16
CA PRO A 220 0.52 -8.28 13.41
C PRO A 220 0.86 -9.61 12.73
N GLU A 221 1.63 -9.59 11.64
CA GLU A 221 2.16 -10.78 10.99
C GLU A 221 3.06 -11.62 11.91
N ASP A 222 3.75 -11.00 12.87
CA ASP A 222 4.65 -11.70 13.82
C ASP A 222 3.89 -12.56 14.85
N VAL A 223 2.60 -12.31 15.04
CA VAL A 223 1.71 -13.13 15.87
C VAL A 223 0.91 -14.16 15.06
N SER A 224 1.09 -14.19 13.74
CA SER A 224 0.45 -15.17 12.87
C SER A 224 0.83 -16.60 13.27
N GLY A 225 -0.15 -17.50 13.31
CA GLY A 225 0.01 -18.87 13.79
C GLY A 225 0.06 -19.04 15.32
N LYS A 226 0.22 -17.96 16.08
CA LYS A 226 0.15 -17.95 17.56
C LYS A 226 -1.21 -17.43 18.05
N VAL A 227 -1.74 -16.42 17.36
CA VAL A 227 -3.03 -15.79 17.66
C VAL A 227 -3.93 -15.88 16.43
N PHE A 228 -4.97 -16.71 16.51
CA PHE A 228 -5.92 -16.90 15.41
C PHE A 228 -7.12 -15.97 15.56
N THR A 229 -7.49 -15.29 14.48
CA THR A 229 -8.65 -14.39 14.42
C THR A 229 -9.75 -15.05 13.60
N PHE A 230 -10.41 -16.05 14.18
CA PHE A 230 -11.45 -16.78 13.46
C PHE A 230 -12.61 -15.87 13.07
N ASN A 231 -13.13 -16.06 11.86
CA ASN A 231 -14.31 -15.36 11.34
C ASN A 231 -14.19 -13.83 11.41
N GLN A 232 -13.03 -13.30 11.02
CA GLN A 232 -12.83 -11.86 10.92
C GLN A 232 -13.65 -11.28 9.78
N ILE A 233 -14.44 -10.25 10.06
CA ILE A 233 -15.10 -9.45 9.02
C ILE A 233 -14.12 -8.41 8.51
N ILE A 234 -13.95 -8.35 7.20
CA ILE A 234 -13.03 -7.42 6.55
C ILE A 234 -13.78 -6.64 5.49
N ILE A 235 -13.74 -5.31 5.60
CA ILE A 235 -14.30 -4.38 4.61
C ILE A 235 -13.20 -3.97 3.65
N ILE A 236 -13.46 -4.17 2.36
CA ILE A 236 -12.51 -3.94 1.27
C ILE A 236 -13.07 -2.82 0.39
N PRO A 237 -12.46 -1.62 0.40
CA PRO A 237 -12.82 -0.54 -0.50
C PRO A 237 -12.65 -0.90 -1.97
N LYS A 238 -13.64 -0.54 -2.80
CA LYS A 238 -13.60 -0.65 -4.28
C LYS A 238 -12.81 0.48 -4.95
N THR A 239 -12.34 1.42 -4.16
CA THR A 239 -11.41 2.49 -4.52
C THR A 239 -10.19 2.43 -3.61
N GLU A 240 -9.03 2.77 -4.15
CA GLU A 240 -7.78 2.74 -3.39
C GLU A 240 -7.71 3.88 -2.37
N ILE A 241 -7.40 3.53 -1.11
CA ILE A 241 -7.24 4.50 -0.01
C ILE A 241 -5.77 4.87 0.15
N CYS A 242 -4.90 3.88 0.36
CA CYS A 242 -3.45 4.02 0.38
C CYS A 242 -2.80 3.11 -0.66
N ALA A 243 -1.59 3.45 -1.06
CA ALA A 243 -0.75 2.61 -1.91
C ALA A 243 0.63 2.42 -1.27
N HIS A 244 1.18 1.22 -1.44
CA HIS A 244 2.55 0.93 -1.07
C HIS A 244 3.50 1.72 -1.99
N PHE A 245 4.45 2.46 -1.40
CA PHE A 245 5.30 3.42 -2.11
C PHE A 245 6.14 2.76 -3.19
N ASP A 246 6.67 1.57 -2.91
CA ASP A 246 7.45 0.77 -3.86
C ASP A 246 6.62 -0.18 -4.75
N ALA A 247 5.29 0.00 -4.80
CA ALA A 247 4.33 -0.91 -5.46
C ALA A 247 4.29 -2.31 -4.82
N SER A 248 4.61 -3.38 -5.56
CA SER A 248 4.48 -4.77 -5.08
C SER A 248 5.76 -5.60 -5.29
N PRO A 249 6.92 -5.14 -4.78
CA PRO A 249 8.20 -5.80 -5.04
C PRO A 249 8.27 -7.21 -4.42
N HIS A 250 7.49 -7.45 -3.36
CA HIS A 250 7.31 -8.76 -2.72
C HIS A 250 6.67 -9.80 -3.64
N LEU A 251 5.94 -9.38 -4.67
CA LEU A 251 5.28 -10.28 -5.63
C LEU A 251 6.14 -10.56 -6.87
N LEU A 252 7.20 -9.80 -7.11
CA LEU A 252 8.02 -9.96 -8.31
C LEU A 252 8.75 -11.29 -8.37
N GLY A 253 8.64 -11.96 -9.53
CA GLY A 253 9.20 -13.28 -9.77
C GLY A 253 8.36 -14.43 -9.20
N THR A 254 7.19 -14.14 -8.62
CA THR A 254 6.27 -15.16 -8.09
C THR A 254 5.18 -15.52 -9.08
N THR A 255 4.38 -16.54 -8.78
CA THR A 255 3.21 -16.93 -9.60
C THR A 255 2.07 -15.91 -9.58
N ILE A 256 2.13 -14.94 -8.67
CA ILE A 256 1.15 -13.88 -8.46
C ILE A 256 1.76 -12.49 -8.77
N GLU A 257 2.81 -12.45 -9.59
CA GLU A 257 3.54 -11.23 -9.96
C GLU A 257 2.59 -10.12 -10.44
N ILE A 258 2.81 -8.93 -9.90
CA ILE A 258 2.26 -7.67 -10.41
C ILE A 258 3.43 -6.86 -10.94
N ARG A 259 3.38 -6.51 -12.22
CA ARG A 259 4.44 -5.72 -12.84
C ARG A 259 4.27 -4.25 -12.56
N TYR A 260 5.39 -3.54 -12.51
CA TYR A 260 5.39 -2.10 -12.32
C TYR A 260 4.64 -1.31 -13.41
N ASN A 261 4.58 -1.81 -14.64
CA ASN A 261 3.78 -1.16 -15.69
C ASN A 261 2.26 -1.43 -15.58
N GLN A 262 1.85 -2.30 -14.65
CA GLN A 262 0.46 -2.51 -14.27
C GLN A 262 0.11 -1.69 -13.03
N VAL A 263 0.98 -1.73 -12.02
CA VAL A 263 0.89 -0.96 -10.78
C VAL A 263 2.24 -0.29 -10.54
N PRO A 264 2.43 0.97 -10.96
CA PRO A 264 3.73 1.64 -10.84
C PRO A 264 4.03 1.99 -9.38
N PRO A 265 5.32 2.04 -8.99
CA PRO A 265 5.69 2.61 -7.71
C PRO A 265 5.28 4.07 -7.65
N LEU A 266 5.12 4.58 -6.44
CA LEU A 266 4.90 5.98 -6.17
C LEU A 266 6.21 6.76 -6.23
N PHE A 267 6.06 8.07 -6.27
CA PHE A 267 7.12 9.04 -6.12
C PHE A 267 6.59 10.24 -5.31
N ILE A 268 7.51 11.04 -4.79
CA ILE A 268 7.19 12.32 -4.17
C ILE A 268 7.28 13.38 -5.27
N PRO A 269 6.20 14.10 -5.61
CA PRO A 269 6.26 15.16 -6.60
C PRO A 269 7.32 16.21 -6.27
N ASN A 270 8.08 16.67 -7.26
CA ASN A 270 8.99 17.79 -7.07
C ASN A 270 8.21 19.01 -6.55
N GLY A 271 8.72 19.63 -5.48
CA GLY A 271 8.06 20.76 -4.83
C GLY A 271 6.98 20.37 -3.81
N PHE A 272 6.77 19.09 -3.50
CA PHE A 272 5.71 18.66 -2.56
C PHE A 272 5.84 19.34 -1.20
N PHE A 273 7.03 19.31 -0.58
CA PHE A 273 7.25 19.87 0.76
C PHE A 273 7.19 21.41 0.77
N GLU A 274 7.42 22.04 -0.37
CA GLU A 274 7.39 23.50 -0.55
C GLU A 274 6.04 24.03 -1.06
N LYS A 275 5.02 23.16 -1.22
CA LYS A 275 3.72 23.49 -1.84
C LYS A 275 3.85 24.07 -3.26
N LYS A 276 4.76 23.49 -4.05
CA LYS A 276 5.14 23.93 -5.39
C LYS A 276 5.01 22.84 -6.46
N ILE A 277 4.08 21.90 -6.28
CA ILE A 277 3.84 20.83 -7.27
C ILE A 277 3.36 21.48 -8.57
N LYS A 278 3.99 21.10 -9.69
CA LYS A 278 3.59 21.52 -11.04
C LYS A 278 3.11 20.33 -11.86
N ILE A 279 2.01 20.48 -12.58
CA ILE A 279 1.38 19.40 -13.36
C ILE A 279 1.36 19.73 -14.84
N ALA A 280 1.96 18.85 -15.66
CA ALA A 280 1.93 18.93 -17.11
C ALA A 280 0.87 17.94 -17.61
N TYR A 281 -0.32 18.45 -17.96
CA TYR A 281 -1.48 17.62 -18.30
C TYR A 281 -1.65 17.46 -19.81
N GLY A 282 -1.61 16.21 -20.27
CA GLY A 282 -1.92 15.80 -21.63
C GLY A 282 -0.85 16.08 -22.70
N TYR A 283 0.37 16.39 -22.31
CA TYR A 283 1.52 16.50 -23.21
C TYR A 283 2.07 15.13 -23.60
N LYS A 284 2.64 15.01 -24.81
CA LYS A 284 3.27 13.76 -25.30
C LYS A 284 4.75 13.66 -24.95
N LYS A 285 5.44 14.80 -24.90
CA LYS A 285 6.86 14.90 -24.52
C LYS A 285 6.92 15.09 -23.02
N TYR A 286 7.80 14.34 -22.37
CA TYR A 286 8.04 14.44 -20.95
C TYR A 286 8.66 15.80 -20.58
N ARG A 287 8.21 16.40 -19.49
CA ARG A 287 8.73 17.67 -18.94
C ARG A 287 9.37 17.41 -17.58
N ASN A 288 10.68 17.66 -17.47
CA ASN A 288 11.42 17.51 -16.22
C ASN A 288 10.89 18.47 -15.15
N ASN A 289 10.93 18.04 -13.88
CA ASN A 289 10.46 18.78 -12.70
C ASN A 289 8.95 19.07 -12.67
N TRP A 290 8.18 18.40 -13.51
CA TRP A 290 6.73 18.45 -13.53
C TRP A 290 6.18 17.04 -13.34
N VAL A 291 5.01 16.93 -12.74
CA VAL A 291 4.24 15.69 -12.75
C VAL A 291 3.56 15.56 -14.11
N ASN A 292 3.97 14.58 -14.90
CA ASN A 292 3.45 14.37 -16.25
C ASN A 292 2.25 13.41 -16.20
N ILE A 293 1.06 13.95 -16.48
CA ILE A 293 -0.19 13.21 -16.44
C ILE A 293 -0.75 13.08 -17.87
N ASN A 294 -0.75 11.87 -18.42
CA ASN A 294 -1.35 11.58 -19.72
C ASN A 294 -1.74 10.09 -19.84
N PRO A 295 -3.02 9.75 -19.61
CA PRO A 295 -3.48 8.36 -19.62
C PRO A 295 -3.42 7.72 -21.01
N THR A 296 -3.27 8.50 -22.08
CA THR A 296 -3.17 7.97 -23.45
C THR A 296 -1.77 7.51 -23.83
N ILE A 297 -0.75 7.83 -23.02
CA ILE A 297 0.62 7.37 -23.24
C ILE A 297 0.74 5.91 -22.80
N LYS A 298 1.31 5.07 -23.67
CA LYS A 298 1.43 3.63 -23.43
C LYS A 298 2.40 3.30 -22.29
N LYS A 299 3.54 3.98 -22.25
CA LYS A 299 4.67 3.71 -21.36
C LYS A 299 4.74 4.71 -20.21
N TYR A 300 5.18 4.27 -19.04
CA TYR A 300 5.55 5.20 -17.97
C TYR A 300 6.87 5.91 -18.28
N SER A 301 7.18 6.99 -17.58
CA SER A 301 8.43 7.76 -17.73
C SER A 301 9.67 6.93 -17.38
N PHE A 302 9.56 6.00 -16.42
CA PHE A 302 10.62 5.01 -16.14
C PHE A 302 10.81 3.97 -17.26
N GLU A 303 9.84 3.78 -18.16
CA GLU A 303 9.99 2.92 -19.36
C GLU A 303 10.45 3.72 -20.59
N ASN A 304 10.26 5.06 -20.60
CA ASN A 304 10.64 5.96 -21.67
C ASN A 304 10.71 7.41 -21.16
N GLN A 305 11.91 7.91 -20.86
CA GLN A 305 12.10 9.26 -20.32
C GLN A 305 11.72 10.38 -21.29
N LYS A 306 11.68 10.14 -22.61
CA LYS A 306 11.40 11.19 -23.61
C LYS A 306 9.91 11.39 -23.84
N ASN A 307 9.15 10.29 -23.90
CA ASN A 307 7.75 10.27 -24.31
C ASN A 307 6.84 9.46 -23.38
N GLY A 308 7.31 9.12 -22.18
CA GLY A 308 6.52 8.45 -21.14
C GLY A 308 5.71 9.44 -20.31
N THR A 309 4.89 8.92 -19.41
CA THR A 309 4.09 9.69 -18.44
C THR A 309 4.36 9.18 -17.03
N ASP A 310 4.25 10.02 -16.01
CA ASP A 310 4.35 9.55 -14.61
C ASP A 310 3.04 8.87 -14.20
N LEU A 311 1.90 9.47 -14.56
CA LEU A 311 0.59 9.03 -14.10
C LEU A 311 -0.38 8.87 -15.27
N LYS A 312 -1.11 7.74 -15.28
CA LYS A 312 -2.17 7.46 -16.25
C LYS A 312 -3.53 7.86 -15.69
N TRP A 313 -3.61 9.12 -15.28
CA TRP A 313 -4.72 9.71 -14.55
C TRP A 313 -5.43 10.79 -15.36
N THR A 314 -6.63 11.16 -14.92
CA THR A 314 -7.25 12.45 -15.21
C THR A 314 -7.01 13.40 -14.04
N LEU A 315 -7.31 14.70 -14.20
CA LEU A 315 -7.15 15.66 -13.10
C LEU A 315 -8.05 15.31 -11.89
N ASP A 316 -9.19 14.64 -12.14
CA ASP A 316 -10.09 14.17 -11.08
C ASP A 316 -9.50 13.03 -10.25
N ASP A 317 -8.45 12.35 -10.73
CA ASP A 317 -7.77 11.28 -10.00
C ASP A 317 -6.64 11.81 -9.09
N ILE A 318 -6.41 13.13 -9.05
CA ILE A 318 -5.38 13.71 -8.18
C ILE A 318 -5.78 13.46 -6.71
N PRO A 319 -4.90 12.83 -5.90
CA PRO A 319 -5.15 12.57 -4.49
C PRO A 319 -5.56 13.83 -3.74
N TYR A 320 -6.50 13.69 -2.82
CA TYR A 320 -7.04 14.82 -2.08
C TYR A 320 -5.94 15.65 -1.39
N PHE A 321 -4.97 14.99 -0.76
CA PHE A 321 -3.88 15.65 -0.04
C PHE A 321 -2.88 16.40 -0.95
N TRP A 322 -2.84 16.13 -2.25
CA TRP A 322 -2.00 16.89 -3.19
C TRP A 322 -2.60 18.25 -3.53
N LYS A 323 -3.93 18.40 -3.48
CA LYS A 323 -4.63 19.55 -4.05
C LYS A 323 -4.12 20.89 -3.51
N ASN A 324 -3.82 20.95 -2.21
CA ASN A 324 -3.32 22.16 -1.55
C ASN A 324 -1.81 22.43 -1.76
N ASN A 325 -1.10 21.50 -2.40
CA ASN A 325 0.33 21.61 -2.68
C ASN A 325 0.61 21.91 -4.17
N ILE A 326 -0.42 21.96 -5.01
CA ILE A 326 -0.30 22.27 -6.45
C ILE A 326 -0.25 23.78 -6.64
N SER A 327 0.84 24.26 -7.22
CA SER A 327 1.03 25.67 -7.55
C SER A 327 0.69 26.00 -9.00
N GLU A 328 0.78 25.02 -9.91
CA GLU A 328 0.61 25.24 -11.35
C GLU A 328 0.07 23.98 -12.06
N ILE A 329 -0.93 24.16 -12.93
CA ILE A 329 -1.40 23.14 -13.87
C ILE A 329 -1.34 23.72 -15.27
N ASP A 330 -0.43 23.19 -16.09
CA ASP A 330 -0.33 23.49 -17.51
C ASP A 330 -1.07 22.41 -18.31
N LYS A 331 -2.19 22.78 -18.92
CA LYS A 331 -3.08 21.88 -19.65
C LYS A 331 -2.91 22.06 -21.16
N ASN A 332 -2.53 20.98 -21.84
CA ASN A 332 -2.46 20.97 -23.29
C ASN A 332 -3.84 21.28 -23.91
N PRO A 333 -3.99 22.33 -24.74
CA PRO A 333 -5.28 22.73 -25.31
C PRO A 333 -5.84 21.71 -26.31
N LYS A 334 -5.02 20.75 -26.78
CA LYS A 334 -5.40 19.75 -27.80
C LYS A 334 -5.90 18.43 -27.20
N ILE A 335 -6.21 18.38 -25.90
CA ILE A 335 -6.68 17.16 -25.24
C ILE A 335 -8.08 16.80 -25.73
N ASN A 336 -8.30 15.49 -25.92
CA ASN A 336 -9.63 14.92 -26.06
C ASN A 336 -10.02 14.24 -24.75
N GLU A 337 -10.89 14.89 -23.98
CA GLU A 337 -11.29 14.44 -22.63
C GLU A 337 -11.94 13.05 -22.63
N LYS A 338 -12.80 12.78 -23.62
CA LYS A 338 -13.45 11.46 -23.77
C LYS A 338 -12.43 10.34 -23.98
N LYS A 339 -11.40 10.61 -24.80
CA LYS A 339 -10.30 9.66 -25.03
C LYS A 339 -9.45 9.47 -23.76
N PHE A 340 -9.21 10.55 -23.02
CA PHE A 340 -8.46 10.50 -21.76
C PHE A 340 -9.17 9.65 -20.71
N LYS A 341 -10.46 9.90 -20.48
CA LYS A 341 -11.29 9.11 -19.55
C LYS A 341 -11.28 7.63 -19.92
N LYS A 342 -11.50 7.29 -21.19
CA LYS A 342 -11.45 5.89 -21.66
C LYS A 342 -10.07 5.23 -21.42
N ALA A 343 -8.99 5.97 -21.64
CA ALA A 343 -7.64 5.45 -21.43
C ALA A 343 -7.31 5.29 -19.94
N ARG A 344 -7.76 6.23 -19.10
CA ARG A 344 -7.69 6.17 -17.64
C ARG A 344 -8.45 4.96 -17.11
N ASP A 345 -9.69 4.75 -17.52
CA ASP A 345 -10.52 3.62 -17.11
C ASP A 345 -9.87 2.28 -17.48
N LYS A 346 -9.23 2.21 -18.66
CA LYS A 346 -8.45 1.03 -19.06
C LYS A 346 -7.26 0.79 -18.13
N ALA A 347 -6.49 1.82 -17.79
CA ALA A 347 -5.37 1.72 -16.86
C ALA A 347 -5.83 1.32 -15.45
N TYR A 348 -6.90 1.93 -14.95
CA TYR A 348 -7.51 1.60 -13.66
C TYR A 348 -8.01 0.16 -13.61
N ASN A 349 -8.63 -0.33 -14.68
CA ASN A 349 -9.06 -1.74 -14.76
C ASN A 349 -7.90 -2.74 -14.74
N ILE A 350 -6.75 -2.39 -15.32
CA ILE A 350 -5.53 -3.21 -15.23
C ILE A 350 -5.02 -3.22 -13.78
N LYS A 351 -4.99 -2.05 -13.13
CA LYS A 351 -4.61 -1.95 -11.72
C LYS A 351 -5.54 -2.76 -10.82
N ARG A 352 -6.86 -2.65 -11.00
CA ARG A 352 -7.87 -3.38 -10.21
C ARG A 352 -7.77 -4.90 -10.37
N ASN A 353 -7.36 -5.42 -11.53
CA ASN A 353 -7.14 -6.85 -11.72
C ASN A 353 -6.03 -7.11 -12.76
N PRO A 354 -4.75 -7.17 -12.34
CA PRO A 354 -3.62 -7.36 -13.24
C PRO A 354 -3.51 -8.78 -13.79
N TRP A 355 -4.30 -9.72 -13.26
CA TRP A 355 -4.22 -11.15 -13.56
C TRP A 355 -5.36 -11.67 -14.46
N LYS A 356 -6.13 -10.78 -15.11
CA LYS A 356 -7.26 -11.21 -15.96
C LYS A 356 -6.89 -12.36 -16.93
N PRO A 357 -7.82 -13.28 -17.24
CA PRO A 357 -7.56 -14.64 -17.73
C PRO A 357 -6.71 -14.77 -19.00
N GLN A 358 -6.63 -13.73 -19.83
CA GLN A 358 -5.74 -13.70 -21.00
C GLN A 358 -4.27 -13.96 -20.61
N ASN A 359 -3.86 -13.61 -19.37
CA ASN A 359 -2.52 -13.88 -18.86
C ASN A 359 -2.37 -15.25 -18.19
N PHE A 360 -3.45 -15.89 -17.69
CA PHE A 360 -3.33 -17.14 -16.93
C PHE A 360 -2.98 -18.33 -17.84
N ILE A 361 -3.55 -18.38 -19.05
CA ILE A 361 -3.21 -19.38 -20.07
C ILE A 361 -1.77 -19.18 -20.57
N GLU A 362 -1.29 -17.94 -20.67
CA GLU A 362 0.10 -17.67 -21.04
C GLU A 362 1.09 -17.97 -19.91
N LEU A 363 0.74 -17.67 -18.67
CA LEU A 363 1.54 -17.98 -17.48
C LEU A 363 1.66 -19.49 -17.26
N SER A 364 0.57 -20.23 -17.42
CA SER A 364 0.59 -21.70 -17.36
C SER A 364 1.43 -22.29 -18.49
N LYS A 365 1.31 -21.80 -19.72
CA LYS A 365 2.17 -22.19 -20.85
C LYS A 365 3.65 -21.89 -20.61
N LYS A 366 4.00 -20.72 -20.04
CA LYS A 366 5.38 -20.32 -19.70
C LYS A 366 5.96 -21.14 -18.54
N GLN A 367 5.15 -21.54 -17.56
CA GLN A 367 5.59 -22.40 -16.47
C GLN A 367 5.78 -23.85 -16.93
N ILE A 368 4.88 -24.37 -17.77
CA ILE A 368 5.02 -25.70 -18.39
C ILE A 368 6.28 -25.77 -19.26
N THR A 369 6.62 -24.70 -19.98
CA THR A 369 7.88 -24.66 -20.77
C THR A 369 9.11 -24.58 -19.87
N LYS A 370 9.10 -23.79 -18.78
CA LYS A 370 10.21 -23.76 -17.81
C LYS A 370 10.42 -25.09 -17.07
N SER A 371 9.35 -25.78 -16.66
CA SER A 371 9.45 -27.09 -16.00
C SER A 371 9.94 -28.16 -16.96
N LYS A 372 9.46 -28.18 -18.22
CA LYS A 372 10.01 -29.04 -19.29
C LYS A 372 11.49 -28.78 -19.55
N PHE A 373 11.95 -27.52 -19.52
CA PHE A 373 13.35 -27.19 -19.69
C PHE A 373 14.23 -27.67 -18.53
N LYS A 374 13.75 -27.55 -17.28
CA LYS A 374 14.44 -28.08 -16.09
C LYS A 374 14.55 -29.61 -16.13
N ILE A 375 13.48 -30.30 -16.50
CA ILE A 375 13.48 -31.77 -16.64
C ILE A 375 14.45 -32.19 -17.75
N LYS A 376 14.42 -31.53 -18.91
CA LYS A 376 15.32 -31.84 -20.02
C LYS A 376 16.79 -31.59 -19.66
N TYR A 377 17.08 -30.49 -18.95
CA TYR A 377 18.42 -30.19 -18.44
C TYR A 377 18.90 -31.21 -17.40
N PHE A 378 18.03 -31.62 -16.47
CA PHE A 378 18.34 -32.65 -15.48
C PHE A 378 18.63 -34.01 -16.12
N ILE A 379 17.85 -34.40 -17.12
CA ILE A 379 18.09 -35.62 -17.91
C ILE A 379 19.43 -35.53 -18.67
N LEU A 380 19.70 -34.42 -19.36
CA LEU A 380 20.96 -34.21 -20.08
C LEU A 380 22.19 -34.25 -19.15
N LYS A 381 22.11 -33.62 -17.98
CA LYS A 381 23.18 -33.63 -16.97
C LYS A 381 23.45 -35.04 -16.45
N ASN A 382 22.41 -35.84 -16.19
CA ASN A 382 22.55 -37.23 -15.73
C ASN A 382 23.07 -38.17 -16.83
N ILE A 383 22.79 -37.89 -18.10
CA ILE A 383 23.36 -38.65 -19.23
C ILE A 383 24.85 -38.33 -19.41
N LEU A 384 25.23 -37.06 -19.28
CA LEU A 384 26.63 -36.62 -19.41
C LEU A 384 27.50 -37.10 -18.24
N ASN A 385 26.97 -37.12 -17.02
CA ASN A 385 27.69 -37.61 -15.83
C ASN A 385 27.79 -39.14 -15.73
N LYS A 386 27.17 -39.90 -16.63
CA LYS A 386 27.32 -41.37 -16.74
C LYS A 386 28.34 -41.80 -17.81
N LYS A 387 29.01 -40.84 -18.47
CA LYS A 387 29.99 -41.08 -19.54
C LYS A 387 31.43 -40.67 -19.16
N ILE A 388 31.68 -40.45 -17.88
CA ILE A 388 33.01 -40.36 -17.25
C ILE A 388 33.02 -41.45 -16.19
#